data_AF-A0A6G3TB89-F1
#
_entry.id   AF-A0A6G3TB89-F1
#
_cell.length_a   1.000
_cell.length_b   1.000
_cell.length_c   1.000
_cell.angle_alpha   90.00
_cell.angle_beta   90.00
_cell.angle_gamma   90.00
#
_symmetry.space_group_name_H-M   'P 1'
#
loop_
_entity.id
_entity.type
_entity.pdbx_description
1 polymer ?
#
loop_
_entity_poly.entity_id
_entity_poly.type
_entity_poly.pdbx_seq_one_letter_code
_entity_poly.pdbx_strand_id
1 'polypeptide(L)'
;MHNNLIYLTDGRGKTDAAEMTDSDWDQLVVDNRNSTRRRLVKCAWCWDDDQITHWMKTYNNAHGKRVVSHQPGEAGDHPYQALESDEHKAYCDRVERVGTEEGYSARREARAADGRTRSDVLLLGTRHVAYEMQHSPFKTGYGATERTRKSLAAKRDAVAWHTDSGIIAGAARVAMLRSNQAQLPQIENPRYQIRILGGFRQIVIWSCTAREGYRCPNGRFSGCGQTHLDTAPTGITLDDFIRQAPAGTLLPVLPLQRRGFWTTAVDYQRWTDYNAGRPVLDVDPPESPDRPTQEGYGHSRPASVKNHLPSVPPQRTMQSFASARTCEAGRTPCGQPARPYAAGWRCEEHRPSSR
;
A
#
# COMPACT_ATOMS: atom_id res chain seq x y z
N MET A 1 7.19 20.75 -5.89
CA MET A 1 6.78 20.41 -4.52
C MET A 1 5.67 21.39 -4.18
N HIS A 2 4.43 20.91 -4.02
CA HIS A 2 3.24 21.77 -4.02
C HIS A 2 2.61 21.71 -2.64
N ASN A 3 2.94 22.67 -1.79
CA ASN A 3 2.07 23.01 -0.66
C ASN A 3 0.81 23.59 -1.27
N ASN A 4 -0.33 22.94 -1.07
CA ASN A 4 -1.57 23.46 -1.59
C ASN A 4 -2.10 24.63 -0.74
N LEU A 5 -1.53 24.90 0.44
CA LEU A 5 -1.94 26.03 1.29
C LEU A 5 -1.23 27.33 0.91
N ILE A 6 -2.02 28.38 0.66
CA ILE A 6 -1.55 29.72 0.33
C ILE A 6 -2.23 30.78 1.22
N TYR A 7 -1.51 31.85 1.52
CA TYR A 7 -2.07 33.02 2.19
C TYR A 7 -2.21 34.18 1.19
N LEU A 8 -3.41 34.75 1.08
CA LEU A 8 -3.69 35.84 0.15
C LEU A 8 -3.59 37.19 0.88
N THR A 9 -2.85 38.14 0.31
CA THR A 9 -2.59 39.44 0.97
C THR A 9 -3.70 40.47 0.79
N ASP A 10 -4.67 40.20 -0.06
CA ASP A 10 -5.83 41.07 -0.29
C ASP A 10 -6.95 40.86 0.74
N GLY A 11 -6.62 40.29 1.90
CA GLY A 11 -7.56 40.08 3.00
C GLY A 11 -8.37 38.79 2.90
N ARG A 12 -8.18 37.97 1.86
CA ARG A 12 -8.88 36.69 1.69
C ARG A 12 -8.40 35.56 2.63
N GLY A 13 -7.29 35.76 3.35
CA GLY A 13 -6.81 34.79 4.34
C GLY A 13 -6.13 33.56 3.74
N LYS A 14 -6.10 32.46 4.51
CA LYS A 14 -5.53 31.17 4.07
C LYS A 14 -6.53 30.43 3.19
N THR A 15 -6.09 29.90 2.06
CA THR A 15 -6.90 29.05 1.19
C THR A 15 -6.08 27.89 0.65
N ASP A 16 -6.74 26.75 0.40
CA ASP A 16 -6.14 25.60 -0.27
C ASP A 16 -6.38 25.73 -1.79
N ALA A 17 -5.30 25.77 -2.56
CA ALA A 17 -5.30 25.84 -4.01
C ALA A 17 -6.07 24.69 -4.68
N ALA A 18 -6.22 23.53 -4.02
CA ALA A 18 -7.04 22.42 -4.50
C ALA A 18 -8.54 22.65 -4.27
N GLU A 19 -8.92 23.48 -3.29
CA GLU A 19 -10.31 23.79 -2.94
C GLU A 19 -10.85 25.03 -3.67
N MET A 20 -9.97 25.83 -4.28
CA MET A 20 -10.38 26.97 -5.10
C MET A 20 -11.22 26.54 -6.31
N THR A 21 -12.17 27.37 -6.73
CA THR A 21 -12.85 27.15 -8.03
C THR A 21 -11.85 27.33 -9.18
N ASP A 22 -12.11 26.70 -10.33
CA ASP A 22 -11.25 26.88 -11.51
C ASP A 22 -11.13 28.36 -11.91
N SER A 23 -12.26 29.09 -11.85
CA SER A 23 -12.31 30.53 -12.13
C SER A 23 -11.45 31.34 -11.16
N ASP A 24 -11.52 31.06 -9.85
CA ASP A 24 -10.72 31.77 -8.85
C ASP A 24 -9.23 31.45 -8.97
N TRP A 25 -8.91 30.20 -9.29
CA TRP A 25 -7.53 29.77 -9.51
C TRP A 25 -6.93 30.43 -10.75
N ASP A 26 -7.64 30.44 -11.87
CA ASP A 26 -7.16 31.06 -13.10
C ASP A 26 -6.98 32.57 -12.93
N GLN A 27 -7.90 33.24 -12.25
CA GLN A 27 -7.75 34.65 -11.90
C GLN A 27 -6.54 34.89 -10.98
N LEU A 28 -6.36 34.05 -9.95
CA LEU A 28 -5.19 34.12 -9.07
C LEU A 28 -3.87 33.93 -9.82
N VAL A 29 -3.81 32.97 -10.75
CA VAL A 29 -2.63 32.73 -11.59
C VAL A 29 -2.34 33.94 -12.46
N VAL A 30 -3.36 34.57 -13.06
CA VAL A 30 -3.21 35.80 -13.85
C VAL A 30 -2.69 36.94 -12.98
N ASP A 31 -3.31 37.17 -11.82
CA ASP A 31 -2.96 38.26 -10.91
C ASP A 31 -1.54 38.11 -10.36
N ASN A 32 -1.12 36.87 -10.09
CA ASN A 32 0.20 36.56 -9.54
C ASN A 32 1.29 36.36 -10.62
N ARG A 33 0.93 36.28 -11.91
CA ARG A 33 1.84 35.98 -13.03
C ARG A 33 3.03 36.92 -13.14
N ASN A 34 2.81 38.20 -12.81
CA ASN A 34 3.78 39.28 -12.92
C ASN A 34 4.15 39.86 -11.55
N SER A 35 3.99 39.09 -10.48
CA SER A 35 4.24 39.50 -9.10
C SER A 35 5.75 39.72 -8.83
N THR A 36 6.26 40.84 -9.30
CA THR A 36 7.47 41.50 -8.78
C THR A 36 7.12 42.77 -8.01
N ARG A 37 5.85 43.21 -8.07
CA ARG A 37 5.36 44.45 -7.43
C ARG A 37 4.06 44.33 -6.62
N ARG A 38 3.31 43.24 -6.77
CA ARG A 38 2.14 42.92 -5.94
C ARG A 38 2.28 41.52 -5.40
N ARG A 39 3.10 41.44 -4.36
CA ARG A 39 3.07 40.59 -3.17
C ARG A 39 1.69 39.96 -2.83
N LEU A 40 1.07 39.19 -3.71
CA LEU A 40 -0.33 38.71 -3.56
C LEU A 40 -0.47 37.39 -2.80
N VAL A 41 0.51 36.51 -2.94
CA VAL A 41 0.46 35.15 -2.37
C VAL A 41 1.69 34.91 -1.51
N LYS A 42 1.47 34.63 -0.23
CA LYS A 42 2.51 34.26 0.72
C LYS A 42 2.43 32.78 1.05
N CYS A 43 3.57 32.21 1.43
CA CYS A 43 3.59 30.91 2.09
C CYS A 43 2.88 31.04 3.44
N ALA A 44 1.77 30.33 3.63
CA ALA A 44 1.07 30.30 4.91
C ALA A 44 1.97 29.72 6.02
N TRP A 45 2.75 28.69 5.69
CA TRP A 45 3.66 28.03 6.63
C TRP A 45 4.77 28.96 7.13
N CYS A 46 5.51 29.62 6.23
CA CYS A 46 6.57 30.56 6.64
C CYS A 46 6.00 31.73 7.46
N TRP A 47 4.76 32.14 7.18
CA TRP A 47 4.09 33.19 7.93
C TRP A 47 3.68 32.73 9.33
N ASP A 48 3.16 31.51 9.47
CA ASP A 48 2.68 30.99 10.75
C ASP A 48 3.83 30.56 11.68
N ASP A 49 4.78 29.79 11.16
CA ASP A 49 5.80 29.11 11.96
C ASP A 49 7.05 29.99 12.12
N ASP A 50 7.56 30.53 11.02
CA ASP A 50 8.79 31.32 11.04
C ASP A 50 8.54 32.81 11.27
N GLN A 51 7.27 33.26 11.18
CA GLN A 51 6.89 34.68 11.16
C GLN A 51 7.61 35.47 10.06
N ILE A 52 8.01 34.79 8.97
CA ILE A 52 8.71 35.36 7.82
C ILE A 52 7.79 35.33 6.60
N THR A 53 7.84 36.39 5.82
CA THR A 53 7.09 36.46 4.56
C THR A 53 7.92 35.92 3.41
N HIS A 54 7.54 34.76 2.88
CA HIS A 54 8.04 34.25 1.60
C HIS A 54 6.96 34.31 0.52
N TRP A 55 7.31 34.84 -0.65
CA TRP A 55 6.38 34.99 -1.76
C TRP A 55 6.27 33.71 -2.60
N MET A 56 5.05 33.42 -3.05
CA MET A 56 4.74 32.23 -3.84
C MET A 56 4.49 32.58 -5.31
N LYS A 57 4.96 31.71 -6.20
CA LYS A 57 4.54 31.62 -7.60
C LYS A 57 3.35 30.67 -7.71
N THR A 58 2.36 31.03 -8.51
CA THR A 58 1.22 30.18 -8.86
C THR A 58 1.19 29.94 -10.37
N TYR A 59 0.97 28.70 -10.80
CA TYR A 59 0.87 28.33 -12.22
C TYR A 59 0.21 26.96 -12.41
N ASN A 60 -0.26 26.67 -13.62
CA ASN A 60 -0.63 25.31 -14.02
C ASN A 60 0.59 24.64 -14.68
N ASN A 61 0.92 23.41 -14.29
CA ASN A 61 1.97 22.66 -14.98
C ASN A 61 1.45 22.09 -16.32
N ALA A 62 2.33 21.44 -17.09
CA ALA A 62 1.99 20.87 -18.40
C ALA A 62 0.87 19.81 -18.37
N HIS A 63 0.51 19.29 -17.20
CA HIS A 63 -0.56 18.31 -16.99
C HIS A 63 -1.83 18.93 -16.41
N GLY A 64 -1.94 20.27 -16.40
CA GLY A 64 -3.09 20.99 -15.83
C GLY A 64 -3.15 20.95 -14.31
N LYS A 65 -2.10 20.49 -13.62
CA LYS A 65 -2.05 20.49 -12.16
C LYS A 65 -1.75 21.91 -11.68
N ARG A 66 -2.58 22.38 -10.75
CA ARG A 66 -2.37 23.62 -9.99
C ARG A 66 -1.10 23.50 -9.17
N VAL A 67 -0.21 24.48 -9.32
CA VAL A 67 1.08 24.54 -8.64
C VAL A 67 1.21 25.83 -7.87
N VAL A 68 1.58 25.69 -6.60
CA VAL A 68 2.12 26.76 -5.78
C VAL A 68 3.56 26.37 -5.40
N SER A 69 4.51 27.31 -5.51
CA SER A 69 5.90 27.12 -5.10
C SER A 69 6.52 28.44 -4.66
N HIS A 70 7.55 28.43 -3.79
CA HIS A 70 8.33 29.63 -3.50
C HIS A 70 8.89 30.26 -4.78
N GLN A 71 9.00 31.60 -4.80
CA GLN A 71 9.74 32.28 -5.87
C GLN A 71 11.26 32.01 -5.73
N PRO A 72 12.03 32.07 -6.82
CA PRO A 72 13.48 31.93 -6.75
C PRO A 72 14.10 32.95 -5.77
N GLY A 73 14.87 32.46 -4.80
CA GLY A 73 15.58 33.31 -3.82
C GLY A 73 14.78 33.69 -2.57
N GLU A 74 13.50 33.32 -2.46
CA GLU A 74 12.68 33.65 -1.29
C GLU A 74 12.89 32.70 -0.10
N ALA A 75 13.28 31.43 -0.30
CA ALA A 75 13.48 30.47 0.80
C ALA A 75 14.22 29.20 0.39
N GLY A 76 14.77 28.47 1.37
CA GLY A 76 15.03 27.03 1.23
C GLY A 76 13.72 26.23 1.31
N ASP A 77 13.73 24.97 0.86
CA ASP A 77 12.59 24.07 1.05
C ASP A 77 12.28 23.98 2.56
N HIS A 78 11.04 24.27 2.95
CA HIS A 78 10.61 23.97 4.30
C HIS A 78 10.69 22.45 4.52
N PRO A 79 10.94 21.99 5.77
CA PRO A 79 10.74 20.57 6.06
C PRO A 79 9.32 20.22 5.63
N TYR A 80 9.20 19.31 4.66
CA TYR A 80 7.95 18.63 4.41
C TYR A 80 7.60 17.90 5.71
N GLN A 81 6.71 18.48 6.52
CA GLN A 81 5.87 17.64 7.35
C GLN A 81 5.06 16.84 6.35
N ALA A 82 5.48 15.59 6.14
CA ALA A 82 4.58 14.59 5.60
C ALA A 82 3.38 14.63 6.53
N LEU A 83 2.33 15.34 6.11
CA LEU A 83 0.99 15.15 6.63
C LEU A 83 0.67 13.71 6.26
N GLU A 84 1.07 12.81 7.15
CA GLU A 84 0.67 11.43 7.22
C GLU A 84 -0.86 11.44 7.05
N SER A 85 -1.32 10.85 5.95
CA SER A 85 -2.74 10.88 5.60
C SER A 85 -3.54 10.18 6.70
N ASP A 86 -4.80 10.59 6.88
CA ASP A 86 -5.66 10.01 7.90
C ASP A 86 -5.83 8.51 7.70
N GLU A 87 -5.81 8.02 6.45
CA GLU A 87 -5.81 6.58 6.17
C GLU A 87 -4.53 5.90 6.64
N HIS A 88 -3.36 6.51 6.42
CA HIS A 88 -2.10 5.95 6.89
C HIS A 88 -2.09 5.86 8.42
N LYS A 89 -2.54 6.91 9.11
CA LYS A 89 -2.73 6.91 10.57
C LYS A 89 -3.69 5.82 11.01
N ALA A 90 -4.85 5.72 10.38
CA ALA A 90 -5.86 4.74 10.73
C ALA A 90 -5.36 3.29 10.53
N TYR A 91 -4.55 3.03 9.50
CA TYR A 91 -3.89 1.73 9.36
C TYR A 91 -2.88 1.47 10.48
N CYS A 92 -2.04 2.45 10.82
CA CYS A 92 -1.08 2.32 11.92
C CYS A 92 -1.78 2.10 13.27
N ASP A 93 -2.82 2.88 13.57
CA ASP A 93 -3.66 2.74 14.76
C ASP A 93 -4.31 1.35 14.81
N ARG A 94 -4.81 0.85 13.68
CA ARG A 94 -5.40 -0.49 13.60
C ARG A 94 -4.36 -1.58 13.87
N VAL A 95 -3.16 -1.48 13.31
CA VAL A 95 -2.07 -2.44 13.53
C VAL A 95 -1.62 -2.42 14.99
N GLU A 96 -1.41 -1.23 15.56
CA GLU A 96 -1.05 -1.08 16.97
C GLU A 96 -2.13 -1.65 17.89
N ARG A 97 -3.40 -1.30 17.65
CA ARG A 97 -4.53 -1.77 18.45
C ARG A 97 -4.65 -3.29 18.40
N VAL A 98 -4.72 -3.89 17.20
CA VAL A 98 -4.83 -5.36 17.06
C VAL A 98 -3.60 -6.05 17.67
N GLY A 99 -2.39 -5.53 17.44
CA GLY A 99 -1.19 -6.11 18.02
C GLY A 99 -1.16 -6.05 19.56
N THR A 100 -1.62 -4.95 20.15
CA THR A 100 -1.72 -4.78 21.60
C THR A 100 -2.81 -5.67 22.21
N GLU A 101 -3.96 -5.82 21.53
CA GLU A 101 -5.04 -6.74 21.92
C GLU A 101 -4.57 -8.20 21.98
N GLU A 102 -3.64 -8.61 21.11
CA GLU A 102 -3.01 -9.94 21.14
C GLU A 102 -1.88 -10.07 22.19
N GLY A 103 -1.58 -9.00 22.93
CA GLY A 103 -0.54 -8.99 23.96
C GLY A 103 0.87 -8.72 23.44
N TYR A 104 1.05 -8.28 22.19
CA TYR A 104 2.36 -7.86 21.68
C TYR A 104 2.71 -6.46 22.20
N SER A 105 4.02 -6.19 22.38
CA SER A 105 4.48 -4.82 22.56
C SER A 105 4.51 -4.12 21.21
N ALA A 106 3.51 -3.29 20.93
CA ALA A 106 3.44 -2.45 19.75
C ALA A 106 4.16 -1.11 19.99
N ARG A 107 4.92 -0.64 19.00
CA ARG A 107 5.64 0.64 19.05
C ARG A 107 5.48 1.39 17.74
N ARG A 108 4.84 2.56 17.77
CA ARG A 108 4.77 3.47 16.63
C ARG A 108 6.08 4.19 16.37
N GLU A 109 6.33 4.47 15.10
CA GLU A 109 7.52 5.21 14.63
C GLU A 109 8.85 4.68 15.22
N ALA A 110 8.90 3.38 15.48
CA ALA A 110 10.00 2.76 16.21
C ALA A 110 11.28 2.87 15.41
N ARG A 111 12.25 3.63 15.92
CA ARG A 111 13.60 3.69 15.37
C ARG A 111 14.40 2.46 15.78
N ALA A 112 15.14 1.90 14.84
CA ALA A 112 16.18 0.93 15.12
C ALA A 112 17.26 1.56 16.01
N ALA A 113 18.02 0.72 16.73
CA ALA A 113 19.09 1.18 17.62
C ALA A 113 20.18 1.99 16.89
N ASP A 114 20.35 1.76 15.59
CA ASP A 114 21.27 2.52 14.73
C ASP A 114 20.72 3.89 14.30
N GLY A 115 19.46 4.21 14.65
CA GLY A 115 18.75 5.44 14.31
C GLY A 115 18.39 5.60 12.82
N ARG A 116 18.81 4.67 11.95
CA ARG A 116 18.74 4.83 10.48
C ARG A 116 17.46 4.28 9.88
N THR A 117 16.78 3.38 10.59
CA THR A 117 15.55 2.73 10.12
C THR A 117 14.41 3.08 11.06
N ARG A 118 13.32 3.59 10.51
CA ARG A 118 12.06 3.85 11.20
C ARG A 118 10.97 3.01 10.54
N SER A 119 10.17 2.35 11.36
CA SER A 119 8.97 1.66 10.90
C SER A 119 7.73 2.38 11.39
N ASP A 120 6.67 2.31 10.59
CA ASP A 120 5.38 2.90 10.93
C ASP A 120 4.85 2.29 12.24
N VAL A 121 4.82 0.94 12.31
CA VAL A 121 4.55 0.19 13.55
C VAL A 121 5.53 -0.98 13.68
N LEU A 122 6.08 -1.19 14.87
CA LEU A 122 6.83 -2.38 15.22
C LEU A 122 6.03 -3.23 16.19
N LEU A 123 5.78 -4.49 15.85
CA LEU A 123 5.15 -5.47 16.73
C LEU A 123 6.22 -6.41 17.28
N LEU A 124 6.30 -6.51 18.60
CA LEU A 124 7.24 -7.37 19.31
C LEU A 124 6.48 -8.56 19.91
N GLY A 125 6.45 -9.68 19.17
CA GLY A 125 5.98 -10.98 19.65
C GLY A 125 7.15 -11.98 19.73
N THR A 126 6.89 -13.25 19.42
CA THR A 126 7.95 -14.25 19.16
C THR A 126 8.89 -13.79 18.05
N ARG A 127 8.37 -12.98 17.12
CA ARG A 127 9.10 -12.27 16.08
C ARG A 127 8.88 -10.77 16.16
N HIS A 128 9.93 -10.03 15.86
CA HIS A 128 9.92 -8.58 15.67
C HIS A 128 9.53 -8.25 14.22
N VAL A 129 8.27 -7.88 14.01
CA VAL A 129 7.72 -7.56 12.69
C VAL A 129 7.57 -6.05 12.55
N ALA A 130 8.31 -5.47 11.60
CA ALA A 130 8.10 -4.09 11.15
C ALA A 130 6.92 -4.06 10.18
N TYR A 131 5.88 -3.32 10.50
CA TYR A 131 4.76 -3.04 9.60
C TYR A 131 4.99 -1.70 8.89
N GLU A 132 4.80 -1.68 7.58
CA GLU A 132 5.07 -0.52 6.72
C GLU A 132 3.92 -0.30 5.74
N MET A 133 3.18 0.79 5.87
CA MET A 133 2.06 1.13 4.99
C MET A 133 2.50 2.04 3.84
N GLN A 134 2.25 1.60 2.60
CA GLN A 134 2.68 2.30 1.40
C GLN A 134 1.49 2.72 0.51
N HIS A 135 1.10 3.99 0.62
CA HIS A 135 0.06 4.60 -0.23
C HIS A 135 0.59 5.29 -1.50
N SER A 136 1.86 5.70 -1.50
CA SER A 136 2.51 6.38 -2.63
C SER A 136 3.54 5.49 -3.32
N PRO A 137 3.86 5.70 -4.61
CA PRO A 137 4.99 5.01 -5.24
C PRO A 137 6.31 5.28 -4.52
N PHE A 138 7.23 4.31 -4.55
CA PHE A 138 8.57 4.48 -4.02
C PHE A 138 9.37 5.53 -4.82
N LYS A 139 10.16 6.36 -4.13
CA LYS A 139 11.09 7.29 -4.79
C LYS A 139 12.25 6.50 -5.44
N THR A 140 12.77 7.01 -6.55
CA THR A 140 13.95 6.46 -7.23
C THR A 140 15.14 6.43 -6.26
N GLY A 141 15.82 5.28 -6.13
CA GLY A 141 16.97 5.10 -5.23
C GLY A 141 16.64 4.77 -3.77
N TYR A 142 15.37 4.82 -3.35
CA TYR A 142 14.95 4.46 -1.98
C TYR A 142 13.69 3.59 -1.98
N GLY A 143 13.88 2.34 -2.41
CA GLY A 143 12.80 1.36 -2.60
C GLY A 143 12.56 0.45 -1.38
N ALA A 144 11.43 -0.25 -1.41
CA ALA A 144 11.04 -1.23 -0.39
C ALA A 144 12.13 -2.26 -0.07
N THR A 145 12.86 -2.70 -1.09
CA THR A 145 13.91 -3.72 -0.96
C THR A 145 15.05 -3.25 -0.07
N GLU A 146 15.56 -2.04 -0.29
CA GLU A 146 16.65 -1.48 0.52
C GLU A 146 16.20 -1.21 1.96
N ARG A 147 14.98 -0.68 2.14
CA ARG A 147 14.38 -0.50 3.46
C ARG A 147 14.21 -1.84 4.19
N THR A 148 13.81 -2.89 3.49
CA THR A 148 13.70 -4.25 4.06
C THR A 148 15.07 -4.74 4.52
N ARG A 149 16.10 -4.61 3.68
CA ARG A 149 17.47 -5.01 4.02
C ARG A 149 17.98 -4.31 5.27
N LYS A 150 17.77 -3.00 5.37
CA LYS A 150 18.13 -2.20 6.55
C LYS A 150 17.38 -2.64 7.80
N SER A 151 16.07 -2.87 7.71
CA SER A 151 15.28 -3.38 8.84
C SER A 151 15.78 -4.74 9.33
N LEU A 152 16.11 -5.67 8.42
CA LEU A 152 16.65 -6.97 8.78
C LEU A 152 18.04 -6.85 9.43
N ALA A 153 18.92 -6.01 8.87
CA ALA A 153 20.22 -5.69 9.47
C ALA A 153 20.10 -5.06 10.87
N ALA A 154 19.01 -4.33 11.11
CA ALA A 154 18.64 -3.78 12.41
C ALA A 154 17.96 -4.80 13.36
N LYS A 155 18.14 -6.11 13.12
CA LYS A 155 17.64 -7.22 13.94
C LYS A 155 16.11 -7.28 14.04
N ARG A 156 15.40 -6.89 12.98
CA ARG A 156 13.99 -7.24 12.81
C ARG A 156 13.88 -8.56 12.07
N ASP A 157 12.93 -9.40 12.46
CA ASP A 157 12.76 -10.72 11.86
C ASP A 157 12.07 -10.63 10.49
N ALA A 158 11.23 -9.61 10.29
CA ALA A 158 10.50 -9.42 9.04
C ALA A 158 10.03 -7.97 8.84
N VAL A 159 9.72 -7.63 7.59
CA VAL A 159 9.02 -6.40 7.21
C VAL A 159 7.74 -6.73 6.45
N ALA A 160 6.60 -6.43 7.07
CA ALA A 160 5.26 -6.55 6.51
C ALA A 160 4.89 -5.27 5.77
N TRP A 161 5.20 -5.25 4.49
CA TRP A 161 4.76 -4.17 3.62
C TRP A 161 3.29 -4.33 3.25
N HIS A 162 2.54 -3.24 3.31
CA HIS A 162 1.12 -3.23 2.98
C HIS A 162 0.78 -2.07 2.02
N THR A 163 -0.12 -2.33 1.08
CA THR A 163 -0.73 -1.33 0.20
C THR A 163 -2.13 -1.77 -0.21
N ASP A 164 -2.98 -0.83 -0.61
CA ASP A 164 -4.25 -1.10 -1.29
C ASP A 164 -4.13 -0.95 -2.83
N SER A 165 -2.95 -0.53 -3.32
CA SER A 165 -2.70 -0.25 -4.73
C SER A 165 -2.09 -1.45 -5.45
N GLY A 166 -2.80 -1.95 -6.47
CA GLY A 166 -2.28 -2.98 -7.36
C GLY A 166 -1.01 -2.58 -8.11
N ILE A 167 -0.82 -1.28 -8.38
CA ILE A 167 0.37 -0.75 -9.06
C ILE A 167 1.59 -0.82 -8.14
N ILE A 168 1.45 -0.41 -6.87
CA ILE A 168 2.53 -0.45 -5.87
C ILE A 168 2.91 -1.90 -5.56
N ALA A 169 1.92 -2.77 -5.34
CA ALA A 169 2.15 -4.20 -5.17
C ALA A 169 2.76 -4.86 -6.43
N GLY A 170 2.47 -4.29 -7.60
CA GLY A 170 3.07 -4.63 -8.89
C GLY A 170 4.56 -4.32 -8.98
N ALA A 171 4.98 -3.18 -8.46
CA ALA A 171 6.37 -2.74 -8.56
C ALA A 171 7.27 -3.33 -7.47
N ALA A 172 6.70 -3.75 -6.34
CA ALA A 172 7.45 -4.17 -5.16
C ALA A 172 8.19 -5.51 -5.35
N ARG A 173 9.51 -5.52 -5.12
CA ARG A 173 10.35 -6.72 -5.00
C ARG A 173 10.56 -7.05 -3.51
N VAL A 174 9.48 -7.15 -2.75
CA VAL A 174 9.45 -7.53 -1.33
C VAL A 174 8.19 -8.33 -1.04
N ALA A 175 8.07 -8.93 0.14
CA ALA A 175 6.84 -9.56 0.60
C ALA A 175 5.77 -8.50 0.93
N MET A 176 5.07 -8.02 -0.11
CA MET A 176 4.06 -6.97 -0.06
C MET A 176 2.66 -7.56 -0.03
N LEU A 177 1.89 -7.23 1.01
CA LEU A 177 0.46 -7.49 1.11
C LEU A 177 -0.32 -6.45 0.31
N ARG A 178 -1.29 -6.91 -0.48
CA ARG A 178 -2.24 -6.04 -1.18
C ARG A 178 -3.62 -6.24 -0.59
N SER A 179 -4.20 -5.24 0.08
CA SER A 179 -5.59 -5.31 0.54
C SER A 179 -6.60 -4.87 -0.52
N ASN A 180 -7.89 -5.00 -0.22
CA ASN A 180 -8.93 -4.20 -0.87
C ASN A 180 -8.78 -2.72 -0.51
N GLN A 181 -9.39 -1.85 -1.33
CA GLN A 181 -9.43 -0.40 -1.11
C GLN A 181 -10.50 -0.05 -0.07
N ALA A 182 -10.14 -0.12 1.21
CA ALA A 182 -10.99 0.32 2.31
C ALA A 182 -10.93 1.86 2.44
N GLN A 183 -12.07 2.48 2.68
CA GLN A 183 -12.18 3.92 2.99
C GLN A 183 -11.90 4.16 4.48
N LEU A 184 -11.57 5.40 4.87
CA LEU A 184 -11.23 5.76 6.24
C LEU A 184 -12.20 5.19 7.32
N PRO A 185 -13.53 5.35 7.21
CA PRO A 185 -14.46 4.79 8.21
C PRO A 185 -14.46 3.26 8.27
N GLN A 186 -14.05 2.58 7.19
CA GLN A 186 -13.90 1.13 7.14
C GLN A 186 -12.58 0.69 7.77
N ILE A 187 -11.53 1.49 7.64
CA ILE A 187 -10.23 1.22 8.27
C ILE A 187 -10.37 1.33 9.79
N GLU A 188 -10.99 2.40 10.26
CA GLU A 188 -11.23 2.66 11.69
C GLU A 188 -12.19 1.66 12.34
N ASN A 189 -13.13 1.10 11.57
CA ASN A 189 -14.11 0.14 12.10
C ASN A 189 -13.45 -1.23 12.38
N PRO A 190 -13.33 -1.65 13.66
CA PRO A 190 -12.72 -2.92 14.02
C PRO A 190 -13.52 -4.14 13.55
N ARG A 191 -14.81 -3.97 13.21
CA ARG A 191 -15.67 -5.05 12.68
C ARG A 191 -15.59 -5.18 11.16
N TYR A 192 -15.04 -4.19 10.47
CA TYR A 192 -14.87 -4.28 9.02
C TYR A 192 -13.65 -5.13 8.69
N GLN A 193 -13.85 -6.20 7.92
CA GLN A 193 -12.75 -7.10 7.53
C GLN A 193 -12.03 -6.59 6.29
N ILE A 194 -10.85 -6.01 6.48
CA ILE A 194 -9.94 -5.68 5.38
C ILE A 194 -9.34 -6.99 4.86
N ARG A 195 -9.61 -7.33 3.61
CA ARG A 195 -9.19 -8.58 2.97
C ARG A 195 -7.86 -8.38 2.27
N ILE A 196 -6.92 -9.30 2.48
CA ILE A 196 -5.70 -9.37 1.68
C ILE A 196 -6.01 -10.12 0.39
N LEU A 197 -5.89 -9.39 -0.73
CA LEU A 197 -6.15 -9.83 -2.10
C LEU A 197 -4.88 -10.26 -2.85
N GLY A 198 -3.70 -10.12 -2.24
CA GLY A 198 -2.43 -10.44 -2.87
C GLY A 198 -1.28 -10.37 -1.87
N GLY A 199 -0.18 -11.04 -2.18
CA GLY A 199 0.98 -11.09 -1.30
C GLY A 199 0.96 -12.21 -0.28
N PHE A 200 -0.19 -12.84 -0.01
CA PHE A 200 -0.30 -14.05 0.79
C PHE A 200 -0.58 -15.27 -0.10
N ARG A 201 0.24 -16.32 0.03
CA ARG A 201 0.22 -17.49 -0.88
C ARG A 201 0.36 -18.79 -0.13
N GLN A 202 -0.28 -19.83 -0.67
CA GLN A 202 -0.02 -21.22 -0.31
C GLN A 202 1.06 -21.81 -1.23
N ILE A 203 1.86 -22.72 -0.69
CA ILE A 203 2.89 -23.44 -1.45
C ILE A 203 2.30 -24.74 -1.99
N VAL A 204 2.43 -24.95 -3.31
CA VAL A 204 1.93 -26.13 -3.99
C VAL A 204 3.11 -26.90 -4.56
N ILE A 205 3.40 -28.06 -3.97
CA ILE A 205 4.42 -28.98 -4.46
C ILE A 205 3.73 -30.16 -5.12
N TRP A 206 4.14 -30.49 -6.35
CA TRP A 206 3.50 -31.55 -7.13
C TRP A 206 4.52 -32.33 -7.95
N SER A 207 4.27 -33.62 -8.13
CA SER A 207 5.07 -34.50 -8.99
C SER A 207 4.63 -34.35 -10.45
N CYS A 208 5.58 -34.07 -11.34
CA CYS A 208 5.31 -33.79 -12.74
C CYS A 208 5.06 -35.05 -13.55
N THR A 209 3.80 -35.39 -13.73
CA THR A 209 3.35 -36.44 -14.64
C THR A 209 2.62 -35.84 -15.84
N ALA A 210 2.37 -36.65 -16.88
CA ALA A 210 1.44 -36.30 -17.96
C ALA A 210 0.04 -36.12 -17.35
N ARG A 211 -0.26 -34.91 -16.88
CA ARG A 211 -1.52 -34.58 -16.21
C ARG A 211 -2.30 -33.65 -17.12
N GLU A 212 -3.57 -33.96 -17.35
CA GLU A 212 -4.49 -33.04 -18.03
C GLU A 212 -4.48 -31.68 -17.30
N GLY A 213 -4.24 -30.61 -18.06
CA GLY A 213 -4.33 -29.22 -17.57
C GLY A 213 -3.07 -28.58 -16.99
N TYR A 214 -1.98 -29.31 -16.72
CA TYR A 214 -0.73 -28.72 -16.20
C TYR A 214 0.42 -28.86 -17.20
N ARG A 215 0.87 -27.74 -17.79
CA ARG A 215 2.07 -27.72 -18.64
C ARG A 215 3.31 -27.90 -17.74
N CYS A 216 4.15 -28.88 -18.05
CA CYS A 216 5.44 -29.05 -17.37
C CYS A 216 6.26 -27.75 -17.45
N PRO A 217 6.77 -27.20 -16.32
CA PRO A 217 7.70 -26.08 -16.31
C PRO A 217 8.93 -26.26 -17.21
N ASN A 218 9.35 -27.52 -17.43
CA ASN A 218 10.46 -27.86 -18.32
C ASN A 218 10.02 -28.02 -19.79
N GLY A 219 8.79 -27.65 -20.15
CA GLY A 219 8.28 -27.68 -21.52
C GLY A 219 7.89 -29.07 -22.06
N ARG A 220 8.00 -30.13 -21.26
CA ARG A 220 7.68 -31.51 -21.69
C ARG A 220 6.19 -31.79 -21.67
N PHE A 221 5.63 -32.24 -22.79
CA PHE A 221 4.20 -32.56 -22.93
C PHE A 221 3.77 -33.76 -22.06
N SER A 222 4.64 -34.77 -21.92
CA SER A 222 4.40 -35.97 -21.11
C SER A 222 4.71 -35.80 -19.61
N GLY A 223 5.02 -34.58 -19.15
CA GLY A 223 5.64 -34.37 -17.85
C GLY A 223 7.12 -34.78 -17.83
N CYS A 224 7.85 -34.40 -16.78
CA CYS A 224 9.29 -34.68 -16.66
C CYS A 224 9.64 -35.66 -15.55
N GLY A 225 8.66 -36.15 -14.79
CA GLY A 225 8.84 -37.03 -13.63
C GLY A 225 9.40 -36.33 -12.38
N GLN A 226 9.78 -35.06 -12.46
CA GLN A 226 10.39 -34.31 -11.35
C GLN A 226 9.33 -33.62 -10.47
N THR A 227 9.70 -33.29 -9.24
CA THR A 227 8.85 -32.47 -8.37
C THR A 227 9.00 -30.98 -8.70
N HIS A 228 7.89 -30.27 -8.84
CA HIS A 228 7.85 -28.83 -9.07
C HIS A 228 7.18 -28.10 -7.91
N LEU A 229 7.64 -26.88 -7.68
CA LEU A 229 7.04 -25.94 -6.75
C LEU A 229 6.28 -24.86 -7.55
N ASP A 230 5.06 -24.59 -7.10
CA ASP A 230 4.26 -23.46 -7.53
C ASP A 230 3.64 -22.76 -6.30
N THR A 231 2.99 -21.64 -6.52
CA THR A 231 2.32 -20.86 -5.48
C THR A 231 0.93 -20.48 -5.95
N ALA A 232 -0.07 -20.62 -5.08
CA ALA A 232 -1.43 -20.17 -5.36
C ALA A 232 -1.82 -19.03 -4.41
N PRO A 233 -2.56 -18.02 -4.89
CA PRO A 233 -3.17 -17.03 -4.00
C PRO A 233 -4.05 -17.71 -2.96
N THR A 234 -4.01 -17.22 -1.73
CA THR A 234 -4.93 -17.64 -0.66
C THR A 234 -5.41 -16.42 0.12
N GLY A 235 -6.46 -16.59 0.91
CA GLY A 235 -7.12 -15.50 1.63
C GLY A 235 -6.65 -15.38 3.08
N ILE A 236 -6.46 -14.15 3.54
CA ILE A 236 -6.33 -13.80 4.95
C ILE A 236 -6.91 -12.39 5.17
N THR A 237 -7.41 -12.08 6.36
CA THR A 237 -7.76 -10.70 6.71
C THR A 237 -6.51 -9.96 7.21
N LEU A 238 -6.52 -8.62 7.15
CA LEU A 238 -5.42 -7.82 7.69
C LEU A 238 -5.24 -8.09 9.19
N ASP A 239 -6.33 -8.15 9.95
CA ASP A 239 -6.26 -8.37 11.39
C ASP A 239 -5.66 -9.76 11.68
N ASP A 240 -6.11 -10.82 11.00
CA ASP A 240 -5.54 -12.15 11.18
C ASP A 240 -4.04 -12.20 10.80
N PHE A 241 -3.62 -11.42 9.80
CA PHE A 241 -2.21 -11.27 9.48
C PHE A 241 -1.44 -10.60 10.63
N ILE A 242 -1.96 -9.50 11.19
CA ILE A 242 -1.36 -8.78 12.31
C ILE A 242 -1.22 -9.68 13.54
N ARG A 243 -2.21 -10.54 13.81
CA ARG A 243 -2.16 -11.52 14.91
C ARG A 243 -1.08 -12.57 14.69
N GLN A 244 -0.99 -13.11 13.48
CA GLN A 244 -0.24 -14.33 13.21
C GLN A 244 1.23 -14.09 12.83
N ALA A 245 1.56 -12.96 12.18
CA ALA A 245 2.93 -12.69 11.77
C ALA A 245 3.92 -12.53 12.94
N PRO A 246 3.64 -11.74 14.00
CA PRO A 246 4.52 -11.64 15.17
C PRO A 246 4.55 -12.92 16.02
N ALA A 247 3.50 -13.75 15.98
CA ALA A 247 3.52 -15.10 16.56
C ALA A 247 4.47 -16.05 15.83
N GLY A 248 4.90 -15.69 14.61
CA GLY A 248 5.74 -16.53 13.76
C GLY A 248 5.00 -17.64 13.02
N THR A 249 3.66 -17.60 12.99
CA THR A 249 2.86 -18.58 12.22
C THR A 249 2.70 -18.17 10.76
N LEU A 250 2.99 -16.92 10.40
CA LEU A 250 3.17 -16.45 9.02
C LEU A 250 4.59 -15.96 8.80
N LEU A 251 5.20 -16.35 7.68
CA LEU A 251 6.60 -16.06 7.36
C LEU A 251 6.76 -15.47 5.97
N PRO A 252 7.68 -14.50 5.80
CA PRO A 252 7.98 -13.95 4.48
C PRO A 252 8.94 -14.86 3.73
N VAL A 253 8.57 -15.23 2.51
CA VAL A 253 9.50 -15.72 1.50
C VAL A 253 10.04 -14.52 0.75
N LEU A 254 11.32 -14.22 0.97
CA LEU A 254 12.02 -13.14 0.29
C LEU A 254 12.26 -13.50 -1.19
N PRO A 255 12.32 -12.49 -2.07
CA PRO A 255 12.45 -12.72 -3.51
C PRO A 255 13.81 -13.30 -3.87
N LEU A 256 13.86 -14.55 -4.34
CA LEU A 256 15.07 -15.14 -4.93
C LEU A 256 15.21 -14.80 -6.43
N GLN A 257 14.09 -14.78 -7.17
CA GLN A 257 14.01 -14.35 -8.58
C GLN A 257 12.64 -13.76 -8.97
N ARG A 258 11.64 -13.84 -8.08
CA ARG A 258 10.25 -13.39 -8.28
C ARG A 258 9.90 -12.30 -7.26
N ARG A 259 8.64 -11.86 -7.20
CA ARG A 259 8.17 -11.02 -6.08
C ARG A 259 8.09 -11.86 -4.80
N GLY A 260 8.47 -11.27 -3.67
CA GLY A 260 8.32 -11.90 -2.36
C GLY A 260 6.84 -12.08 -2.00
N PHE A 261 6.57 -12.95 -1.04
CA PHE A 261 5.22 -13.21 -0.55
C PHE A 261 5.28 -13.70 0.90
N TRP A 262 4.16 -13.60 1.59
CA TRP A 262 3.91 -14.21 2.90
C TRP A 262 3.23 -15.56 2.71
N THR A 263 3.53 -16.50 3.60
CA THR A 263 2.91 -17.83 3.63
C THR A 263 2.82 -18.33 5.08
N THR A 264 2.17 -19.46 5.31
CA THR A 264 2.12 -20.08 6.65
C THR A 264 3.46 -20.68 7.02
N ALA A 265 3.75 -20.86 8.32
CA ALA A 265 4.98 -21.51 8.76
C ALA A 265 5.14 -22.94 8.20
N VAL A 266 4.04 -23.68 8.06
CA VAL A 266 4.02 -25.02 7.45
C VAL A 266 4.44 -24.97 5.99
N ASP A 267 3.88 -24.04 5.22
CA ASP A 267 4.22 -23.88 3.80
C ASP A 267 5.62 -23.28 3.61
N TYR A 268 6.06 -22.41 4.51
CA TYR A 268 7.42 -21.91 4.55
C TYR A 268 8.42 -23.06 4.75
N GLN A 269 8.14 -24.00 5.66
CA GLN A 269 8.98 -25.17 5.86
C GLN A 269 9.03 -26.04 4.59
N ARG A 270 7.87 -26.31 3.95
CA ARG A 270 7.82 -27.03 2.66
C ARG A 270 8.65 -26.34 1.58
N TRP A 271 8.59 -25.02 1.51
CA TRP A 271 9.39 -24.23 0.59
C TRP A 271 10.89 -24.35 0.90
N THR A 272 11.28 -24.26 2.17
CA THR A 272 12.66 -24.43 2.62
C THR A 272 13.18 -25.83 2.28
N ASP A 273 12.41 -26.88 2.58
CA ASP A 273 12.76 -28.27 2.29
C ASP A 273 12.93 -28.52 0.79
N TYR A 274 12.03 -27.97 -0.05
CA TYR A 274 12.13 -28.11 -1.51
C TYR A 274 13.39 -27.44 -2.08
N ASN A 275 13.81 -26.34 -1.47
CA ASN A 275 14.99 -25.57 -1.89
C ASN A 275 16.28 -25.98 -1.15
N ALA A 276 16.21 -26.88 -0.17
CA ALA A 276 17.37 -27.35 0.56
C ALA A 276 18.39 -27.97 -0.40
N GLY A 277 19.65 -27.52 -0.34
CA GLY A 277 20.72 -27.98 -1.24
C GLY A 277 20.66 -27.45 -2.67
N ARG A 278 19.66 -26.60 -3.01
CA ARG A 278 19.68 -25.81 -4.24
C ARG A 278 20.39 -24.48 -3.94
N PRO A 279 21.22 -23.94 -4.84
CA PRO A 279 21.77 -22.60 -4.66
C PRO A 279 20.61 -21.61 -4.59
N VAL A 280 20.30 -21.18 -3.37
CA VAL A 280 19.52 -19.99 -3.10
C VAL A 280 20.42 -18.87 -3.60
N LEU A 281 20.13 -18.35 -4.80
CA LEU A 281 20.88 -17.21 -5.32
C LEU A 281 20.77 -16.10 -4.29
N ASP A 282 21.91 -15.77 -3.69
CA ASP A 282 22.05 -14.59 -2.85
C ASP A 282 21.45 -13.41 -3.60
N VAL A 283 20.69 -12.60 -2.88
CA VAL A 283 20.24 -11.31 -3.39
C VAL A 283 21.52 -10.54 -3.72
N ASP A 284 21.87 -10.42 -5.00
CA ASP A 284 23.03 -9.63 -5.41
C ASP A 284 22.98 -8.27 -4.69
N PRO A 285 24.04 -7.87 -3.98
CA PRO A 285 24.09 -6.55 -3.40
C PRO A 285 24.05 -5.55 -4.56
N PRO A 286 23.10 -4.58 -4.58
CA PRO A 286 23.17 -3.55 -5.58
C PRO A 286 24.46 -2.73 -5.36
N GLU A 287 25.18 -2.46 -6.45
CA GLU A 287 26.34 -1.57 -6.48
C GLU A 287 26.05 -0.29 -5.68
N SER A 288 26.97 0.03 -4.77
CA SER A 288 26.91 1.22 -3.93
C SER A 288 27.13 2.47 -4.78
N PRO A 289 26.18 3.42 -4.87
CA PRO A 289 26.50 4.76 -5.30
C PRO A 289 26.88 5.58 -4.07
N ASP A 290 28.17 5.86 -3.92
CA ASP A 290 28.63 6.98 -3.11
C ASP A 290 27.92 8.26 -3.56
N ARG A 291 27.10 8.87 -2.68
CA ARG A 291 26.79 10.31 -2.64
C ARG A 291 25.96 10.71 -1.40
N PRO A 292 26.07 11.96 -0.94
CA PRO A 292 25.71 12.36 0.41
C PRO A 292 24.20 12.50 0.61
N THR A 293 23.83 12.28 1.87
CA THR A 293 22.52 12.38 2.50
C THR A 293 21.75 13.66 2.16
N GLN A 294 20.49 13.51 1.73
CA GLN A 294 19.47 14.52 1.96
C GLN A 294 18.17 13.84 2.43
N GLU A 295 17.74 14.26 3.62
CA GLU A 295 16.58 13.76 4.36
C GLU A 295 15.26 14.19 3.71
N GLY A 296 14.23 13.34 3.85
CA GLY A 296 12.87 13.66 3.40
C GLY A 296 12.00 12.43 3.13
N TYR A 297 11.65 11.71 4.20
CA TYR A 297 10.68 10.62 4.18
C TYR A 297 9.27 11.19 3.98
N GLY A 298 8.61 10.78 2.90
CA GLY A 298 7.26 11.23 2.58
C GLY A 298 6.38 10.08 2.13
N HIS A 299 5.52 9.62 3.03
CA HIS A 299 4.56 8.53 2.83
C HIS A 299 3.15 9.09 2.83
N SER A 300 2.76 9.90 1.84
CA SER A 300 1.35 10.30 1.69
C SER A 300 1.00 10.73 0.27
N ARG A 301 -0.23 10.40 -0.14
CA ARG A 301 -0.92 11.01 -1.28
C ARG A 301 -1.71 12.21 -0.77
N PRO A 302 -1.87 13.28 -1.56
CA PRO A 302 -2.90 14.28 -1.28
C PRO A 302 -4.28 13.65 -1.50
N ALA A 303 -5.15 13.76 -0.51
CA ALA A 303 -6.55 13.39 -0.61
C ALA A 303 -7.26 14.36 -1.57
N SER A 304 -7.83 13.84 -2.65
CA SER A 304 -8.89 14.54 -3.38
C SER A 304 -10.22 14.05 -2.81
N VAL A 305 -10.77 14.78 -1.85
CA VAL A 305 -12.09 14.52 -1.28
C VAL A 305 -13.14 14.77 -2.37
N LYS A 306 -13.77 13.71 -2.88
CA LYS A 306 -15.08 13.84 -3.55
C LYS A 306 -16.15 13.50 -2.53
N ASN A 307 -16.83 14.54 -2.06
CA ASN A 307 -18.04 14.43 -1.25
C ASN A 307 -19.13 13.71 -2.04
N HIS A 308 -19.29 12.42 -1.81
CA HIS A 308 -20.53 11.71 -2.12
C HIS A 308 -21.21 11.36 -0.80
N LEU A 309 -22.31 12.07 -0.52
CA LEU A 309 -23.24 11.73 0.55
C LEU A 309 -23.68 10.26 0.40
N PRO A 310 -23.57 9.43 1.45
CA PRO A 310 -23.95 8.03 1.37
C PRO A 310 -25.47 7.89 1.43
N SER A 311 -26.09 7.52 0.31
CA SER A 311 -27.38 6.83 0.34
C SER A 311 -27.14 5.41 0.88
N VAL A 312 -27.39 5.22 2.17
CA VAL A 312 -27.39 3.89 2.81
C VAL A 312 -28.60 3.11 2.28
N PRO A 313 -28.41 2.01 1.50
CA PRO A 313 -29.51 1.08 1.29
C PRO A 313 -29.70 0.26 2.59
N PRO A 314 -30.95 -0.06 2.98
CA PRO A 314 -31.19 -0.87 4.15
C PRO A 314 -30.49 -2.22 4.03
N GLN A 315 -29.65 -2.53 5.01
CA GLN A 315 -28.96 -3.80 5.12
C GLN A 315 -29.97 -4.94 5.23
N ARG A 316 -30.06 -5.77 4.17
CA ARG A 316 -30.65 -7.10 4.28
C ARG A 316 -29.78 -7.91 5.22
N THR A 317 -30.35 -8.35 6.33
CA THR A 317 -29.84 -9.40 7.21
C THR A 317 -29.45 -10.62 6.37
N MET A 318 -28.15 -10.87 6.20
CA MET A 318 -27.66 -12.11 5.60
C MET A 318 -27.76 -13.23 6.63
N GLN A 319 -28.83 -14.01 6.50
CA GLN A 319 -28.95 -15.34 7.08
C GLN A 319 -27.91 -16.28 6.45
N SER A 320 -27.23 -17.02 7.32
CA SER A 320 -26.62 -18.34 7.14
C SER A 320 -25.85 -18.68 5.85
N PHE A 321 -24.59 -19.03 6.05
CA PHE A 321 -23.76 -19.83 5.14
C PHE A 321 -24.44 -21.16 4.74
N ALA A 322 -24.98 -21.22 3.52
CA ALA A 322 -25.22 -22.41 2.70
C ALA A 322 -25.61 -21.89 1.29
N SER A 323 -24.97 -22.18 0.16
CA SER A 323 -24.06 -23.23 -0.28
C SER A 323 -23.23 -22.66 -1.44
N ALA A 324 -21.95 -22.99 -1.54
CA ALA A 324 -21.04 -22.46 -2.57
C ALA A 324 -21.27 -23.05 -3.98
N ARG A 325 -22.51 -23.27 -4.42
CA ARG A 325 -22.84 -23.90 -5.71
C ARG A 325 -24.09 -23.39 -6.41
N THR A 326 -24.75 -22.33 -5.95
CA THR A 326 -26.01 -21.84 -6.57
C THR A 326 -25.83 -20.51 -7.30
N CYS A 327 -26.49 -20.37 -8.44
CA CYS A 327 -26.43 -19.17 -9.28
C CYS A 327 -26.95 -17.92 -8.53
N GLU A 328 -26.19 -16.82 -8.59
CA GLU A 328 -26.44 -15.57 -7.86
C GLU A 328 -27.08 -14.46 -8.72
N ALA A 329 -27.59 -14.78 -9.92
CA ALA A 329 -28.32 -13.79 -10.73
C ALA A 329 -29.65 -13.44 -10.03
N GLY A 330 -29.77 -12.25 -9.42
CA GLY A 330 -31.03 -11.75 -8.83
C GLY A 330 -32.12 -11.53 -9.90
N ARG A 331 -33.44 -11.56 -9.66
CA ARG A 331 -34.27 -11.41 -8.44
C ARG A 331 -35.16 -12.64 -8.14
N THR A 332 -34.86 -13.80 -8.70
CA THR A 332 -35.58 -15.06 -8.46
C THR A 332 -34.57 -16.17 -8.23
N PRO A 333 -34.81 -17.14 -7.32
CA PRO A 333 -33.83 -18.19 -7.06
C PRO A 333 -33.71 -19.08 -8.29
N CYS A 334 -32.68 -18.84 -9.10
CA CYS A 334 -32.34 -19.71 -10.22
C CYS A 334 -32.06 -21.13 -9.74
N GLY A 335 -31.45 -21.29 -8.55
CA GLY A 335 -31.25 -22.60 -7.89
C GLY A 335 -30.32 -23.57 -8.62
N GLN A 336 -29.91 -23.25 -9.85
CA GLN A 336 -29.05 -24.10 -10.68
C GLN A 336 -27.60 -24.14 -10.17
N PRO A 337 -26.88 -25.25 -10.40
CA PRO A 337 -25.46 -25.36 -10.14
C PRO A 337 -24.67 -24.24 -10.85
N ALA A 338 -23.80 -23.57 -10.11
CA ALA A 338 -23.04 -22.43 -10.61
C ALA A 338 -21.53 -22.69 -10.69
N ARG A 339 -20.89 -22.00 -11.62
CA ARG A 339 -19.44 -21.90 -11.78
C ARG A 339 -18.99 -20.46 -11.49
N PRO A 340 -17.73 -20.27 -11.08
CA PRO A 340 -17.19 -18.92 -10.88
C PRO A 340 -16.94 -18.22 -12.23
N TYR A 341 -17.54 -17.05 -12.43
CA TYR A 341 -17.25 -16.11 -13.52
C TYR A 341 -16.76 -14.78 -12.96
N ALA A 342 -16.23 -13.90 -13.81
CA ALA A 342 -15.76 -12.56 -13.40
C ALA A 342 -16.86 -11.71 -12.72
N ALA A 343 -18.14 -11.99 -13.01
CA ALA A 343 -19.29 -11.30 -12.43
C ALA A 343 -19.91 -12.00 -11.19
N GLY A 344 -19.31 -13.08 -10.67
CA GLY A 344 -19.80 -13.88 -9.55
C GLY A 344 -20.18 -15.32 -9.94
N TRP A 345 -20.90 -16.03 -9.07
CA TRP A 345 -21.35 -17.40 -9.36
C TRP A 345 -22.55 -17.36 -10.31
N ARG A 346 -22.42 -17.98 -11.48
CA ARG A 346 -23.50 -18.06 -12.49
C ARG A 346 -23.65 -19.49 -13.00
N CYS A 347 -24.86 -19.87 -13.40
CA CYS A 347 -25.07 -21.06 -14.22
C CYS A 347 -24.75 -20.75 -15.69
N GLU A 348 -24.69 -21.77 -16.55
CA GLU A 348 -24.40 -21.60 -17.98
C GLU A 348 -25.40 -20.68 -18.69
N GLU A 349 -26.64 -20.64 -18.25
CA GLU A 349 -27.68 -19.77 -18.81
C GLU A 349 -27.51 -18.29 -18.43
N HIS A 350 -26.90 -18.03 -17.27
CA HIS A 350 -26.63 -16.67 -16.76
C HIS A 350 -25.16 -16.26 -16.88
N ARG A 351 -24.37 -16.98 -17.68
CA ARG A 351 -22.96 -16.65 -17.88
C ARG A 351 -22.84 -15.27 -18.57
N PRO A 352 -21.86 -14.44 -18.20
CA PRO A 352 -21.64 -13.18 -18.90
C PRO A 352 -21.38 -13.45 -20.38
N SER A 353 -22.22 -12.91 -21.27
CA SER A 353 -21.95 -12.98 -22.70
C SER A 353 -20.76 -12.07 -23.02
N SER A 354 -19.80 -12.59 -23.79
CA SER A 354 -18.73 -11.78 -24.34
C SER A 354 -19.31 -10.86 -25.40
N ARG A 355 -19.56 -9.60 -25.04
CA ARG A 355 -19.71 -8.49 -25.98
C ARG A 355 -18.62 -7.48 -25.71
#